data_AF-A0A3M1WL39-F1
#
_entry.id   AF-A0A3M1WL39-F1
#
_cell.length_a   1.000
_cell.length_b   1.000
_cell.length_c   1.000
_cell.angle_alpha   90.00
_cell.angle_beta   90.00
_cell.angle_gamma   90.00
#
_symmetry.space_group_name_H-M   'P 1'
#
loop_
_entity.id
_entity.type
_entity.pdbx_description
1 polymer ?
#
loop_
_entity_poly.entity_id
_entity_poly.type
_entity_poly.pdbx_seq_one_letter_code
_entity_poly.pdbx_strand_id
1 'polypeptide(L)'
;AEPIQLPYTDGPSSVEELERGVIRYWKRTTSPQEVIAHWRTMDRDPYEDMIRLIREKKPDLILTWEKTQGWTGNAEHRTVGWLAERAFREAANPEVFPHQLRDGLSPWQPGWLFWVLRGDEDIPGSNPVEAVGCEAPGPGGRTACEVKAAVLMSYRRHTLRTATPEQLAEMERQVVRWVRAHPEHVQLALESEAHRP
;
A
#
# COMPACT_ATOMS: atom_id res chain seq x y z
N ALA A 1 -7.21 14.04 1.52
CA ALA A 1 -8.01 12.86 1.18
C ALA A 1 -8.12 11.99 2.43
N GLU A 2 -9.28 11.38 2.69
CA GLU A 2 -9.38 10.39 3.76
C GLU A 2 -8.60 9.13 3.37
N PRO A 3 -7.94 8.46 4.31
CA PRO A 3 -7.22 7.25 4.01
C PRO A 3 -8.17 6.08 3.73
N ILE A 4 -7.83 5.25 2.74
CA ILE A 4 -8.70 4.17 2.29
C ILE A 4 -8.15 2.84 2.78
N GLN A 5 -8.95 2.11 3.55
CA GLN A 5 -8.62 0.78 4.03
C GLN A 5 -9.22 -0.26 3.07
N LEU A 6 -8.38 -1.16 2.55
CA LEU A 6 -8.86 -2.30 1.78
C LEU A 6 -9.57 -3.31 2.70
N PRO A 7 -10.57 -4.06 2.18
CA PRO A 7 -11.35 -5.02 2.97
C PRO A 7 -10.58 -6.32 3.32
N TYR A 8 -9.27 -6.38 3.03
CA TYR A 8 -8.45 -7.56 3.24
C TYR A 8 -7.76 -7.53 4.60
N THR A 9 -8.54 -7.87 5.62
CA THR A 9 -8.02 -8.23 6.93
C THR A 9 -8.77 -9.47 7.38
N ASP A 10 -8.07 -10.54 7.76
CA ASP A 10 -8.69 -11.71 8.40
C ASP A 10 -9.04 -11.45 9.88
N GLY A 11 -9.06 -10.17 10.25
CA GLY A 11 -9.66 -9.67 11.47
C GLY A 11 -11.17 -9.57 11.32
N PRO A 12 -11.89 -9.55 12.44
CA PRO A 12 -13.33 -9.46 12.44
C PRO A 12 -13.81 -8.19 11.72
N SER A 13 -14.70 -8.38 10.76
CA SER A 13 -15.35 -7.29 10.00
C SER A 13 -16.50 -6.65 10.77
N SER A 14 -16.89 -7.24 11.91
CA SER A 14 -17.91 -6.76 12.83
C SER A 14 -17.54 -7.02 14.30
N VAL A 15 -18.17 -6.30 15.22
CA VAL A 15 -18.01 -6.54 16.67
C VAL A 15 -18.46 -7.97 17.04
N GLU A 16 -19.49 -8.49 16.38
CA GLU A 16 -19.98 -9.85 16.61
C GLU A 16 -18.95 -10.91 16.21
N GLU A 17 -18.24 -10.72 15.09
CA GLU A 17 -17.13 -11.61 14.70
C GLU A 17 -15.95 -11.53 15.67
N LEU A 18 -15.68 -10.34 16.23
CA LEU A 18 -14.64 -10.13 17.23
C LEU A 18 -14.96 -10.88 18.52
N GLU A 19 -16.21 -10.80 18.97
CA GLU A 19 -16.71 -11.48 20.17
C GLU A 19 -16.74 -13.01 20.00
N ARG A 20 -16.96 -13.50 18.78
CA ARG A 20 -16.83 -14.93 18.44
C ARG A 20 -15.37 -15.41 18.41
N GLY A 21 -14.40 -14.52 18.53
CA GLY A 21 -12.98 -14.87 18.59
C GLY A 21 -12.42 -15.45 17.29
N VAL A 22 -13.07 -15.18 16.15
CA VAL A 22 -12.64 -15.69 14.83
C VAL A 22 -11.53 -14.78 14.30
N ILE A 23 -10.36 -14.82 14.95
CA ILE A 23 -9.15 -14.19 14.44
C ILE A 23 -8.28 -15.30 13.86
N ARG A 24 -8.09 -15.28 12.54
CA ARG A 24 -7.15 -16.19 11.90
C ARG A 24 -5.75 -15.64 12.07
N TYR A 25 -4.91 -16.37 12.80
CA TYR A 25 -3.49 -16.06 12.89
C TYR A 25 -2.72 -16.76 11.78
N TRP A 26 -2.07 -15.98 10.91
CA TRP A 26 -1.15 -16.51 9.92
C TRP A 26 0.15 -16.96 10.57
N LYS A 27 0.69 -18.10 10.10
CA LYS A 27 2.08 -18.45 10.43
C LYS A 27 2.99 -17.40 9.80
N ARG A 28 4.03 -16.99 10.52
CA ARG A 28 5.02 -16.04 9.97
C ARG A 28 5.64 -16.51 8.66
N THR A 29 5.73 -17.82 8.43
CA THR A 29 6.28 -18.42 7.21
C THR A 29 5.29 -18.48 6.05
N THR A 30 4.02 -18.13 6.24
CA THR A 30 3.03 -18.14 5.15
C THR A 30 3.42 -17.13 4.08
N SER A 31 3.40 -17.58 2.83
CA SER A 31 3.72 -16.75 1.66
C SER A 31 2.57 -15.80 1.27
N PRO A 32 2.86 -14.69 0.59
CA PRO A 32 1.83 -13.84 0.01
C PRO A 32 0.83 -14.59 -0.88
N GLN A 33 1.30 -15.59 -1.63
CA GLN A 33 0.48 -16.39 -2.53
C GLN A 33 -0.56 -17.23 -1.77
N GLU A 34 -0.19 -17.80 -0.62
CA GLU A 34 -1.12 -18.54 0.24
C GLU A 34 -2.20 -17.63 0.83
N VAL A 35 -1.84 -16.42 1.25
CA VAL A 35 -2.80 -15.42 1.76
C VAL A 35 -3.76 -14.98 0.65
N ILE A 36 -3.24 -14.67 -0.54
CA ILE A 36 -4.07 -14.30 -1.71
C ILE A 36 -5.02 -15.44 -2.09
N ALA A 37 -4.53 -16.68 -2.09
CA ALA A 37 -5.37 -17.84 -2.37
C ALA A 37 -6.52 -17.96 -1.37
N HIS A 38 -6.28 -17.67 -0.09
CA HIS A 38 -7.33 -17.63 0.91
C HIS A 38 -8.32 -16.48 0.68
N TRP A 39 -7.87 -15.25 0.47
CA TRP A 39 -8.77 -14.12 0.22
C TRP A 39 -9.63 -14.32 -1.02
N ARG A 40 -9.12 -15.02 -2.05
CA ARG A 40 -9.91 -15.41 -3.22
C ARG A 40 -11.04 -16.39 -2.92
N THR A 41 -11.00 -17.13 -1.81
CA THR A 41 -12.15 -17.94 -1.38
C THR A 41 -13.30 -17.10 -0.83
N MET A 42 -13.10 -15.79 -0.62
CA MET A 42 -14.15 -14.83 -0.21
C MET A 42 -14.83 -14.15 -1.41
N ASP A 43 -14.68 -14.72 -2.61
CA ASP A 43 -15.27 -14.24 -3.87
C ASP A 43 -14.81 -12.82 -4.27
N ARG A 44 -13.53 -12.51 -4.03
CA ARG A 44 -12.87 -11.26 -4.47
C ARG A 44 -11.44 -11.53 -4.90
N ASP A 45 -10.94 -10.83 -5.91
CA ASP A 45 -9.52 -10.84 -6.24
C ASP A 45 -8.81 -9.62 -5.63
N PRO A 46 -7.94 -9.80 -4.62
CA PRO A 46 -7.26 -8.69 -3.96
C PRO A 46 -6.33 -7.89 -4.86
N TYR A 47 -5.87 -8.48 -5.96
CA TYR A 47 -5.09 -7.75 -6.94
C TYR A 47 -5.97 -6.87 -7.82
N GLU A 48 -7.13 -7.38 -8.23
CA GLU A 48 -8.10 -6.61 -9.03
C GLU A 48 -8.67 -5.43 -8.26
N ASP A 49 -9.06 -5.65 -7.00
CA ASP A 49 -9.60 -4.61 -6.12
C ASP A 49 -8.57 -3.49 -5.86
N MET A 50 -7.28 -3.84 -5.75
CA MET A 50 -6.20 -2.86 -5.61
C MET A 50 -6.06 -1.99 -6.88
N ILE A 51 -6.08 -2.60 -8.07
CA ILE A 51 -6.04 -1.86 -9.35
C ILE A 51 -7.26 -0.95 -9.47
N ARG A 52 -8.45 -1.48 -9.17
CA ARG A 52 -9.71 -0.72 -9.17
C ARG A 52 -9.61 0.50 -8.26
N LEU A 53 -9.13 0.29 -7.03
CA LEU A 53 -8.99 1.36 -6.05
C LEU A 53 -8.05 2.47 -6.54
N ILE A 54 -6.92 2.10 -7.14
CA ILE A 54 -5.98 3.08 -7.70
C ILE A 54 -6.64 3.90 -8.82
N ARG A 55 -7.36 3.24 -9.73
CA ARG A 55 -8.04 3.91 -10.86
C ARG A 55 -9.21 4.80 -10.43
N GLU A 56 -9.94 4.39 -9.39
CA GLU A 56 -11.06 5.17 -8.83
C GLU A 56 -10.57 6.40 -8.06
N LYS A 57 -9.50 6.24 -7.28
CA LYS A 57 -9.07 7.26 -6.31
C LYS A 57 -7.97 8.15 -6.84
N LYS A 58 -7.32 7.72 -7.92
CA LYS A 58 -6.25 8.44 -8.59
C LYS A 58 -5.21 9.00 -7.60
N PRO A 59 -4.64 8.17 -6.71
CA PRO A 59 -3.72 8.66 -5.69
C PRO A 59 -2.40 9.09 -6.33
N ASP A 60 -1.86 10.22 -5.89
CA ASP A 60 -0.49 10.63 -6.25
C ASP A 60 0.58 9.77 -5.56
N LEU A 61 0.24 9.24 -4.37
CA LEU A 61 1.14 8.48 -3.51
C LEU A 61 0.41 7.29 -2.87
N ILE A 62 1.07 6.13 -2.89
CA ILE A 62 0.68 4.94 -2.16
C ILE A 62 1.64 4.76 -0.98
N LEU A 63 1.10 4.64 0.23
CA LEU A 63 1.85 4.26 1.43
C LEU A 63 1.41 2.86 1.85
N THR A 64 2.34 1.92 1.96
CA THR A 64 2.04 0.51 2.28
C THR A 64 3.10 -0.09 3.22
N TRP A 65 2.86 -1.32 3.70
CA TRP A 65 3.82 -2.06 4.52
C TRP A 65 4.92 -2.69 3.65
N GLU A 66 6.10 -2.88 4.24
CA GLU A 66 7.21 -3.58 3.60
C GLU A 66 6.84 -5.05 3.25
N LYS A 67 7.29 -5.51 2.07
CA LYS A 67 6.84 -6.77 1.42
C LYS A 67 7.67 -8.02 1.77
N THR A 68 8.84 -7.89 2.37
CA THR A 68 9.83 -8.97 2.58
C THR A 68 9.91 -9.45 4.02
N GLN A 69 10.26 -8.59 4.98
CA GLN A 69 10.52 -8.95 6.39
C GLN A 69 9.81 -8.05 7.43
N GLY A 70 9.09 -7.01 7.02
CA GLY A 70 8.57 -5.96 7.91
C GLY A 70 7.97 -6.38 9.27
N TRP A 71 8.44 -5.69 10.32
CA TRP A 71 7.97 -5.47 11.71
C TRP A 71 7.23 -6.60 12.47
N THR A 72 6.12 -7.13 11.94
CA THR A 72 5.27 -8.12 12.63
C THR A 72 5.55 -9.55 12.18
N GLY A 73 6.19 -9.72 11.02
CA GLY A 73 6.24 -10.98 10.31
C GLY A 73 4.84 -11.50 9.94
N ASN A 74 3.77 -10.69 10.09
CA ASN A 74 2.43 -11.08 9.69
C ASN A 74 2.41 -11.22 8.16
N ALA A 75 1.94 -12.38 7.70
CA ALA A 75 1.84 -12.69 6.28
C ALA A 75 0.99 -11.65 5.55
N GLU A 76 -0.08 -11.13 6.15
CA GLU A 76 -0.97 -10.14 5.53
C GLU A 76 -0.25 -8.83 5.20
N HIS A 77 0.61 -8.32 6.09
CA HIS A 77 1.37 -7.10 5.83
C HIS A 77 2.27 -7.26 4.60
N ARG A 78 2.96 -8.41 4.49
CA ARG A 78 3.78 -8.72 3.30
C ARG A 78 2.92 -8.86 2.05
N THR A 79 1.77 -9.51 2.17
CA THR A 79 0.82 -9.68 1.06
C THR A 79 0.32 -8.34 0.53
N VAL A 80 -0.10 -7.44 1.42
CA VAL A 80 -0.55 -6.08 1.03
C VAL A 80 0.59 -5.28 0.43
N GLY A 81 1.81 -5.36 1.00
CA GLY A 81 3.00 -4.72 0.43
C GLY A 81 3.32 -5.21 -0.98
N TRP A 82 3.23 -6.53 -1.21
CA TRP A 82 3.45 -7.15 -2.51
C TRP A 82 2.38 -6.75 -3.54
N LEU A 83 1.10 -6.79 -3.16
CA LEU A 83 -0.01 -6.40 -4.01
C LEU A 83 0.04 -4.92 -4.38
N ALA A 84 0.34 -4.05 -3.41
CA ALA A 84 0.42 -2.61 -3.62
C ALA A 84 1.55 -2.24 -4.59
N GLU A 85 2.72 -2.87 -4.48
CA GLU A 85 3.81 -2.63 -5.45
C GLU A 85 3.45 -3.12 -6.85
N ARG A 86 2.86 -4.31 -6.94
CA ARG A 86 2.44 -4.83 -8.24
C ARG A 86 1.38 -3.92 -8.88
N ALA A 87 0.39 -3.50 -8.11
CA ALA A 87 -0.66 -2.61 -8.58
C ALA A 87 -0.13 -1.22 -8.93
N PHE A 88 0.83 -0.70 -8.17
CA PHE A 88 1.53 0.55 -8.50
C PHE A 88 2.17 0.52 -9.88
N ARG A 89 2.72 -0.62 -10.31
CA ARG A 89 3.36 -0.77 -11.64
C ARG A 89 2.35 -1.00 -12.76
N GLU A 90 1.22 -1.61 -12.47
CA GLU A 90 0.30 -2.15 -13.48
C GLU A 90 -1.03 -1.36 -13.60
N ALA A 91 -1.36 -0.46 -12.66
CA ALA A 91 -2.64 0.27 -12.67
C ALA A 91 -2.86 1.17 -13.89
N ALA A 92 -1.76 1.64 -14.48
CA ALA A 92 -1.76 2.42 -15.71
C ALA A 92 -1.83 1.57 -16.99
N ASN A 93 -1.68 0.24 -16.89
CA ASN A 93 -1.76 -0.64 -18.06
C ASN A 93 -3.24 -0.95 -18.39
N PRO A 94 -3.75 -0.55 -19.56
CA PRO A 94 -5.15 -0.80 -19.94
C PRO A 94 -5.48 -2.28 -20.19
N GLU A 95 -4.49 -3.12 -20.42
CA GLU A 95 -4.65 -4.57 -20.60
C GLU A 95 -4.89 -5.31 -19.28
N VAL A 96 -4.56 -4.68 -18.15
CA VAL A 96 -4.76 -5.24 -16.82
C VAL A 96 -6.19 -4.93 -16.37
N PHE A 97 -7.01 -5.96 -16.23
CA PHE A 97 -8.44 -5.85 -15.92
C PHE A 97 -9.20 -4.87 -16.83
N PRO A 98 -9.27 -5.12 -18.16
CA PRO A 98 -9.86 -4.18 -19.12
C PRO A 98 -11.36 -3.97 -18.93
N HIS A 99 -12.04 -4.86 -18.19
CA HIS A 99 -13.45 -4.68 -17.83
C HIS A 99 -13.66 -3.45 -16.95
N GLN A 100 -12.69 -3.10 -16.09
CA GLN A 100 -12.77 -1.89 -15.25
C GLN A 100 -12.85 -0.62 -16.09
N LEU A 101 -12.21 -0.62 -17.27
CA LEU A 101 -12.29 0.51 -18.20
C LEU A 101 -13.66 0.61 -18.86
N ARG A 102 -14.30 -0.54 -19.15
CA ARG A 102 -15.68 -0.59 -19.62
C ARG A 102 -16.67 -0.13 -18.56
N ASP A 103 -16.36 -0.35 -17.28
CA ASP A 103 -17.12 0.15 -16.14
C ASP A 103 -16.93 1.67 -15.91
N GLY A 104 -16.16 2.35 -16.77
CA GLY A 104 -15.97 3.81 -16.74
C GLY A 104 -14.72 4.28 -16.00
N LEU A 105 -13.88 3.38 -15.51
CA LEU A 105 -12.59 3.76 -14.93
C LEU A 105 -11.59 4.12 -16.02
N SER A 106 -10.60 4.94 -15.68
CA SER A 106 -9.45 5.21 -16.55
C SER A 106 -8.19 4.59 -15.94
N PRO A 107 -7.19 4.22 -16.76
CA PRO A 107 -5.86 3.92 -16.25
C PRO A 107 -5.34 5.09 -15.40
N TRP A 108 -4.56 4.76 -14.38
CA TRP A 108 -3.94 5.75 -13.51
C TRP A 108 -2.58 5.27 -13.03
N GLN A 109 -1.57 6.12 -13.15
CA GLN A 109 -0.24 5.88 -12.61
C GLN A 109 -0.03 6.72 -11.35
N PRO A 110 -0.01 6.13 -10.14
CA PRO A 110 0.47 6.85 -8.97
C PRO A 110 1.93 7.28 -9.19
N GLY A 111 2.30 8.47 -8.73
CA GLY A 111 3.66 8.99 -8.90
C GLY A 111 4.68 8.34 -7.96
N TRP A 112 4.22 7.91 -6.78
CA TRP A 112 5.09 7.47 -5.69
C TRP A 112 4.52 6.24 -4.96
N LEU A 113 5.41 5.30 -4.62
CA LEU A 113 5.12 4.18 -3.73
C LEU A 113 6.10 4.21 -2.56
N PHE A 114 5.59 4.30 -1.35
CA PHE A 114 6.34 4.38 -0.10
C PHE A 114 6.06 3.13 0.74
N TRP A 115 7.10 2.45 1.19
CA TRP A 115 7.02 1.35 2.14
C TRP A 115 7.41 1.82 3.53
N VAL A 116 6.54 1.58 4.51
CA VAL A 116 6.87 1.79 5.92
C VAL A 116 7.67 0.60 6.43
N LEU A 117 8.91 0.87 6.85
CA LEU A 117 9.79 -0.04 7.59
C LEU A 117 9.80 0.34 9.07
N ARG A 118 10.28 -0.52 9.98
CA ARG A 118 10.71 -0.07 11.32
C ARG A 118 12.14 0.50 11.23
N GLY A 119 12.46 1.48 12.07
CA GLY A 119 13.64 2.36 11.97
C GLY A 119 15.03 1.74 12.18
N ASP A 120 15.16 0.43 12.39
CA ASP A 120 16.37 -0.21 12.92
C ASP A 120 16.83 -1.49 12.17
N GLU A 121 16.19 -1.88 11.06
CA GLU A 121 16.51 -3.16 10.40
C GLU A 121 17.28 -2.99 9.06
N ASP A 122 18.54 -3.42 9.07
CA ASP A 122 19.25 -3.88 7.87
C ASP A 122 18.58 -5.18 7.40
N ILE A 123 17.76 -5.12 6.34
CA ILE A 123 17.10 -6.30 5.76
C ILE A 123 18.08 -7.01 4.81
N PRO A 124 18.60 -8.20 5.14
CA PRO A 124 19.52 -8.93 4.25
C PRO A 124 18.79 -9.37 2.98
N GLY A 125 19.39 -9.13 1.81
CA GLY A 125 18.83 -9.54 0.52
C GLY A 125 17.79 -8.59 -0.08
N SER A 126 17.55 -7.44 0.54
CA SER A 126 16.83 -6.37 -0.16
C SER A 126 17.73 -5.83 -1.27
N ASN A 127 17.34 -5.99 -2.54
CA ASN A 127 18.04 -5.34 -3.65
C ASN A 127 18.18 -3.83 -3.38
N PRO A 128 19.26 -3.19 -3.86
CA PRO A 128 19.50 -1.76 -3.68
C PRO A 128 18.54 -0.95 -4.56
N VAL A 129 17.25 -1.00 -4.25
CA VAL A 129 16.36 0.10 -4.54
C VAL A 129 16.52 0.99 -3.33
N GLU A 130 17.31 2.06 -3.52
CA GLU A 130 17.80 2.98 -2.52
C GLU A 130 16.86 3.09 -1.31
N ALA A 131 17.33 2.63 -0.15
CA ALA A 131 16.79 3.13 1.11
C ALA A 131 17.16 4.60 1.18
N VAL A 132 16.37 5.46 0.53
CA VAL A 132 16.57 6.88 0.63
C VAL A 132 16.07 7.25 2.02
N GLY A 133 16.99 7.72 2.86
CA GLY A 133 16.67 8.12 4.24
C GLY A 133 15.62 9.22 4.28
N CYS A 134 15.28 9.71 5.47
CA CYS A 134 14.21 10.68 5.66
C CYS A 134 14.24 11.90 4.73
N GLU A 135 15.43 12.30 4.27
CA GLU A 135 15.68 13.46 3.40
C GLU A 135 15.35 13.23 1.93
N ALA A 136 14.93 12.01 1.55
CA ALA A 136 14.54 11.70 0.19
C ALA A 136 13.52 12.69 -0.37
N PRO A 137 13.62 13.10 -1.64
CA PRO A 137 12.60 13.94 -2.26
C PRO A 137 11.26 13.18 -2.33
N GLY A 138 10.19 13.87 -1.95
CA GLY A 138 8.80 13.42 -2.05
C GLY A 138 7.92 14.44 -2.79
N PRO A 139 6.61 14.15 -2.91
CA PRO A 139 5.66 15.05 -3.55
C PRO A 139 5.68 16.48 -2.99
N GLY A 140 5.58 17.47 -3.88
CA GLY A 140 5.43 18.88 -3.49
C GLY A 140 6.66 19.50 -2.82
N GLY A 141 7.87 18.97 -3.09
CA GLY A 141 9.14 19.47 -2.54
C GLY A 141 9.39 19.08 -1.08
N ARG A 142 8.51 18.25 -0.50
CA ARG A 142 8.66 17.70 0.85
C ARG A 142 9.62 16.53 0.85
N THR A 143 10.14 16.20 2.02
CA THR A 143 10.91 14.97 2.21
C THR A 143 9.98 13.75 2.39
N ALA A 144 10.49 12.53 2.18
CA ALA A 144 9.70 11.32 2.37
C ALA A 144 9.17 11.18 3.80
N CYS A 145 9.94 11.60 4.82
CA CYS A 145 9.49 11.59 6.20
C CYS A 145 8.44 12.66 6.49
N GLU A 146 8.54 13.86 5.90
CA GLU A 146 7.49 14.88 6.02
C GLU A 146 6.17 14.41 5.41
N VAL A 147 6.23 13.73 4.26
CA VAL A 147 5.06 13.17 3.59
C VAL A 147 4.46 12.04 4.43
N LYS A 148 5.28 11.11 4.92
CA LYS A 148 4.81 10.04 5.81
C LYS A 148 4.20 10.59 7.10
N ALA A 149 4.85 11.54 7.75
CA ALA A 149 4.34 12.17 8.96
C ALA A 149 2.98 12.80 8.68
N ALA A 150 2.83 13.55 7.59
CA ALA A 150 1.54 14.12 7.20
C ALA A 150 0.45 13.05 6.97
N VAL A 151 0.78 11.94 6.31
CA VAL A 151 -0.15 10.82 6.10
C VAL A 151 -0.52 10.15 7.43
N LEU A 152 0.44 9.80 8.27
CA LEU A 152 0.19 9.21 9.59
C LEU A 152 -0.66 10.13 10.47
N MET A 153 -0.39 11.43 10.48
CA MET A 153 -1.15 12.41 11.26
C MET A 153 -2.57 12.63 10.71
N SER A 154 -2.81 12.35 9.42
CA SER A 154 -4.15 12.35 8.83
C SER A 154 -4.99 11.13 9.25
N TYR A 155 -4.36 10.01 9.59
CA TYR A 155 -5.05 8.85 10.14
C TYR A 155 -5.45 9.12 11.60
N ARG A 156 -6.67 9.57 11.85
CA ARG A 156 -7.21 9.70 13.23
C ARG A 156 -7.87 8.39 13.68
N ARG A 157 -7.09 7.37 14.05
CA ARG A 157 -7.61 6.18 14.78
C ARG A 157 -7.40 6.30 16.29
N HIS A 158 -8.15 5.53 17.09
CA HIS A 158 -8.03 5.50 18.55
C HIS A 158 -6.57 5.30 19.01
N THR A 159 -5.85 4.39 18.34
CA THR A 159 -4.43 4.07 18.62
C THR A 159 -3.50 5.28 18.47
N LEU A 160 -3.73 6.16 17.50
CA LEU A 160 -2.93 7.38 17.30
C LEU A 160 -3.35 8.50 18.27
N ARG A 161 -4.58 8.46 18.78
CA ARG A 161 -5.05 9.40 19.84
C ARG A 161 -4.46 9.07 21.21
N THR A 162 -4.10 7.82 21.44
CA THR A 162 -3.52 7.33 22.71
C THR A 162 -2.00 7.16 22.66
N ALA A 163 -1.38 7.42 21.50
CA ALA A 163 0.06 7.30 21.34
C ALA A 163 0.80 8.39 22.15
N THR A 164 1.87 8.01 22.84
CA THR A 164 2.74 8.97 23.53
C THR A 164 3.54 9.80 22.52
N PRO A 165 4.04 11.00 22.90
CA PRO A 165 4.93 11.78 22.04
C PRO A 165 6.16 11.00 21.56
N GLU A 166 6.70 10.10 22.38
CA GLU A 166 7.83 9.23 22.01
C GLU A 166 7.43 8.18 20.97
N GLN A 167 6.23 7.61 21.09
CA GLN A 167 5.68 6.67 20.11
C GLN A 167 5.40 7.38 18.78
N LEU A 168 4.87 8.60 18.80
CA LEU A 168 4.67 9.41 17.60
C LEU A 168 6.00 9.75 16.93
N ALA A 169 6.99 10.20 17.70
CA ALA A 169 8.32 10.49 17.19
C ALA A 169 9.00 9.23 16.62
N GLU A 170 8.80 8.06 17.24
CA GLU A 170 9.26 6.77 16.70
C GLU A 170 8.55 6.42 15.40
N MET A 171 7.23 6.61 15.34
CA MET A 171 6.43 6.40 14.14
C MET A 171 6.84 7.35 13.00
N GLU A 172 7.25 8.58 13.29
CA GLU A 172 7.81 9.50 12.30
C GLU A 172 9.17 9.00 11.78
N ARG A 173 10.05 8.51 12.68
CA ARG A 173 11.40 8.02 12.36
C ARG A 173 11.44 6.73 11.55
N GLN A 174 10.37 5.94 11.52
CA GLN A 174 10.44 4.64 10.83
C GLN A 174 10.76 4.82 9.33
N VAL A 175 11.75 4.11 8.82
CA VAL A 175 12.33 4.37 7.49
C VAL A 175 11.29 4.17 6.39
N VAL A 176 11.37 4.99 5.33
CA VAL A 176 10.54 4.86 4.13
C VAL A 176 11.42 4.47 2.96
N ARG A 177 11.36 3.21 2.50
CA ARG A 177 11.85 2.90 1.15
C ARG A 177 10.82 3.41 0.17
N TRP A 178 11.24 3.86 -1.00
CA TRP A 178 10.28 4.29 -2.01
C TRP A 178 10.72 4.01 -3.44
N VAL A 179 9.76 4.05 -4.34
CA VAL A 179 9.94 3.98 -5.79
C VAL A 179 9.15 5.11 -6.45
N ARG A 180 9.77 5.78 -7.43
CA ARG A 180 9.06 6.68 -8.34
C ARG A 180 8.49 5.90 -9.50
N ALA A 181 7.33 6.32 -9.98
CA ALA A 181 6.86 5.85 -11.28
C ALA A 181 7.86 6.24 -12.37
N HIS A 182 8.17 5.28 -13.24
CA HIS A 182 9.02 5.53 -14.38
C HIS A 182 8.24 6.31 -15.46
N PRO A 183 8.86 7.28 -16.16
CA PRO A 183 8.18 8.12 -17.15
C PRO A 183 7.25 7.43 -18.16
N GLU A 184 7.56 6.23 -18.70
CA GLU A 184 6.66 5.55 -19.63
C GLU A 184 5.32 5.17 -19.03
N HIS A 185 5.27 4.78 -17.76
CA HIS A 185 3.99 4.41 -17.14
C HIS A 185 3.10 5.64 -16.96
N VAL A 186 3.71 6.81 -16.71
CA VAL A 186 3.01 8.09 -16.66
C VAL A 186 2.49 8.47 -18.04
N GLN A 187 3.30 8.28 -19.08
CA GLN A 187 2.92 8.57 -20.46
C GLN A 187 1.75 7.69 -20.93
N LEU A 188 1.77 6.39 -20.63
CA LEU A 188 0.67 5.46 -20.93
C LEU A 188 -0.65 5.90 -20.28
N ALA A 189 -0.60 6.38 -19.04
CA ALA A 189 -1.77 6.92 -18.36
C ALA A 189 -2.31 8.18 -19.07
N LEU A 190 -1.43 9.12 -19.43
CA LEU A 190 -1.81 10.36 -20.11
C LEU A 190 -2.40 10.11 -21.51
N GLU A 191 -1.81 9.20 -22.29
CA GLU A 191 -2.31 8.81 -23.61
C GLU A 191 -3.70 8.16 -23.51
N SER A 192 -3.92 7.35 -22.48
CA SER A 192 -5.24 6.75 -22.24
C SER A 192 -6.33 7.76 -21.87
N GLU A 193 -5.98 8.84 -21.16
CA GLU A 193 -6.92 9.94 -20.86
C GLU A 193 -7.22 10.78 -22.10
N ALA A 194 -6.24 11.01 -22.99
CA ALA A 194 -6.41 11.78 -24.22
C ALA A 194 -7.31 11.09 -25.27
N HIS A 195 -7.44 9.77 -25.21
CA HIS A 195 -8.30 8.98 -26.12
C HIS A 195 -9.73 8.77 -25.58
N ARG A 196 -10.13 9.50 -24.54
CA ARG A 196 -11.52 9.47 -24.06
C ARG A 196 -12.43 10.24 -25.04
N PRO A 197 -13.52 9.63 -25.55
CA PRO A 197 -14.49 10.32 -26.40
C PRO A 197 -15.25 11.43 -25.66
#